data_AF-A0A2J5A1P2-F1
#
_entry.id   AF-A0A2J5A1P2-F1
#
_cell.length_a   1.000
_cell.length_b   1.000
_cell.length_c   1.000
_cell.angle_alpha   90.00
_cell.angle_beta   90.00
_cell.angle_gamma   90.00
#
_symmetry.space_group_name_H-M   'P 1'
#
loop_
_entity.id
_entity.type
_entity.pdbx_description
1 polymer ?
#
loop_
_entity_poly.entity_id
_entity_poly.type
_entity_poly.pdbx_seq_one_letter_code
_entity_poly.pdbx_strand_id
1 'polypeptide(L)'
;MVYTGITDHARLRLMQRSRLPLHVLTDMIDKREYVDLGSKPGILKKHILIYSRLDEGWYVLIRDITSGCIVTVLPENYHDSSFIKINESDKKSAYDLAFKVRALRPELISINLCYNDFDGYRHSKNIYSIPISQVEVSQESFLKSKFIKLLKRKIRENNARGLFFDEHTIEPGYTPLFLNVRFSPDKYKILYF
;
A
#
# COMPACT_ATOMS: atom_id res chain seq x y z
N MET A 1 6.11 -15.60 4.12
CA MET A 1 5.43 -14.37 3.66
C MET A 1 6.47 -13.56 2.89
N VAL A 2 6.43 -13.57 1.56
CA VAL A 2 7.41 -12.87 0.71
C VAL A 2 6.99 -11.41 0.68
N TYR A 3 7.77 -10.54 1.32
CA TYR A 3 7.59 -9.09 1.22
C TYR A 3 8.02 -8.69 -0.19
N THR A 4 7.06 -8.59 -1.10
CA THR A 4 7.30 -8.21 -2.49
C THR A 4 7.97 -6.83 -2.51
N GLY A 5 9.25 -6.79 -2.90
CA GLY A 5 10.01 -5.56 -3.11
C GLY A 5 11.18 -5.31 -2.16
N ILE A 6 11.40 -6.08 -1.08
CA ILE A 6 12.56 -5.91 -0.18
C ILE A 6 13.21 -7.26 0.15
N THR A 7 14.51 -7.40 -0.12
CA THR A 7 15.25 -8.63 0.16
C THR A 7 15.52 -8.84 1.65
N ASP A 8 15.80 -10.07 2.06
CA ASP A 8 16.22 -10.39 3.44
C ASP A 8 17.47 -9.61 3.86
N HIS A 9 18.42 -9.43 2.93
CA HIS A 9 19.62 -8.63 3.18
C HIS A 9 19.28 -7.16 3.46
N ALA A 10 18.43 -6.55 2.63
CA ALA A 10 17.99 -5.18 2.84
C ALA A 10 17.25 -5.00 4.17
N ARG A 11 16.38 -5.95 4.54
CA ARG A 11 15.69 -5.94 5.83
C ARG A 11 16.68 -5.96 6.99
N LEU A 12 17.67 -6.85 6.95
CA LEU A 12 18.70 -6.93 7.97
C LEU A 12 19.47 -5.61 8.08
N ARG A 13 19.86 -5.00 6.95
CA ARG A 13 20.57 -3.72 6.95
C ARG A 13 19.72 -2.57 7.47
N LEU A 14 18.43 -2.51 7.14
CA LEU A 14 17.50 -1.54 7.69
C LEU A 14 17.48 -1.62 9.22
N MET A 15 17.25 -2.81 9.77
CA MET A 15 17.17 -3.04 11.22
C MET A 15 18.47 -2.71 11.96
N GLN A 16 19.63 -2.92 11.33
CA GLN A 16 20.94 -2.63 11.92
C GLN A 16 21.29 -1.15 11.92
N ARG A 17 20.71 -0.35 11.03
CA ARG A 17 21.23 0.99 10.67
C ARG A 17 20.22 2.11 10.83
N SER A 18 18.97 1.77 11.11
CA SER A 18 17.85 2.72 11.16
C SER A 18 16.78 2.20 12.13
N ARG A 19 16.05 3.14 12.74
CA ARG A 19 14.87 2.88 13.55
C ARG A 19 13.59 2.79 12.70
N LEU A 20 13.70 2.96 11.38
CA LEU A 20 12.57 3.01 10.47
C LEU A 20 11.93 1.61 10.33
N PRO A 21 10.64 1.45 10.72
CA PRO A 21 9.97 0.16 10.60
C PRO A 21 9.85 -0.26 9.13
N LEU A 22 9.97 -1.57 8.87
CA LEU A 22 9.92 -2.11 7.51
C LEU A 22 8.65 -1.68 6.74
N HIS A 23 7.49 -1.69 7.39
CA HIS A 23 6.24 -1.26 6.76
C HIS A 23 6.25 0.22 6.35
N VAL A 24 6.91 1.09 7.13
CA VAL A 24 7.08 2.51 6.78
C VAL A 24 7.98 2.64 5.55
N LEU A 25 9.06 1.86 5.46
CA LEU A 25 9.94 1.87 4.29
C LEU A 25 9.18 1.47 3.02
N THR A 26 8.42 0.38 3.10
CA THR A 26 7.60 -0.11 2.00
C THR A 26 6.59 0.95 1.57
N ASP A 27 5.91 1.58 2.53
CA ASP A 27 4.97 2.67 2.27
C ASP A 27 5.64 3.85 1.55
N MET A 28 6.82 4.28 1.99
CA MET A 28 7.57 5.37 1.34
C MET A 28 7.95 5.00 -0.11
N ILE A 29 8.34 3.75 -0.34
CA ILE A 29 8.67 3.24 -1.68
C ILE A 29 7.43 3.23 -2.58
N ASP A 30 6.32 2.66 -2.11
CA ASP A 30 5.08 2.52 -2.87
C ASP A 30 4.49 3.89 -3.22
N LYS A 31 4.61 4.85 -2.31
CA LYS A 31 4.16 6.24 -2.49
C LYS A 31 5.12 7.10 -3.31
N ARG A 32 6.28 6.55 -3.71
CA ARG A 32 7.38 7.27 -4.39
C ARG A 32 7.86 8.50 -3.60
N GLU A 33 7.94 8.36 -2.28
CA GLU A 33 8.47 9.37 -1.35
C GLU A 33 10.00 9.25 -1.25
N TYR A 34 10.66 9.28 -2.41
CA TYR A 34 12.10 9.18 -2.54
C TYR A 34 12.58 10.04 -3.70
N VAL A 35 13.85 10.43 -3.67
CA VAL A 35 14.52 11.07 -4.80
C VAL A 35 15.27 10.01 -5.58
N ASP A 36 15.14 10.04 -6.90
CA ASP A 36 15.90 9.19 -7.79
C ASP A 36 17.28 9.80 -8.01
N LEU A 37 18.33 9.12 -7.52
CA LEU A 37 19.72 9.55 -7.71
C LEU A 37 20.35 9.00 -9.00
N GLY A 38 19.60 8.16 -9.73
CA GLY A 38 20.06 7.52 -10.96
C GLY A 38 20.65 6.12 -10.76
N SER A 39 21.31 5.64 -11.80
CA SER A 39 21.93 4.32 -11.87
C SER A 39 23.37 4.42 -12.33
N LYS A 40 24.23 3.55 -11.81
CA LYS A 40 25.61 3.44 -12.29
C LYS A 40 25.63 2.70 -13.64
N PRO A 41 26.25 3.24 -14.70
CA PRO A 41 26.38 2.55 -15.98
C PRO A 41 27.01 1.17 -15.83
N GLY A 42 26.47 0.16 -16.52
CA GLY A 42 26.95 -1.23 -16.47
C GLY A 42 26.56 -2.01 -15.21
N ILE A 43 25.90 -1.37 -14.24
CA ILE A 43 25.37 -2.02 -13.04
C ILE A 43 23.86 -1.82 -13.03
N LEU A 44 23.08 -2.90 -13.08
CA LEU A 44 21.60 -2.88 -13.06
C LEU A 44 21.04 -2.53 -11.67
N LYS A 45 21.59 -1.49 -11.04
CA LYS A 45 21.21 -0.98 -9.72
C LYS A 45 20.87 0.50 -9.84
N LYS A 46 19.76 0.86 -9.18
CA LYS A 46 19.25 2.21 -9.07
C LYS A 46 19.38 2.68 -7.63
N HIS A 47 19.84 3.91 -7.44
CA HIS A 47 20.05 4.52 -6.14
C HIS A 47 18.90 5.48 -5.88
N ILE A 48 18.23 5.32 -4.75
CA ILE A 48 17.14 6.22 -4.34
C ILE A 48 17.42 6.74 -2.94
N LEU A 49 17.18 8.04 -2.73
CA LEU A 49 17.39 8.72 -1.46
C LEU A 49 16.07 8.88 -0.73
N ILE A 50 16.06 8.51 0.54
CA ILE A 50 14.96 8.80 1.46
C ILE A 50 15.48 9.59 2.67
N TYR A 51 14.58 10.30 3.33
CA TYR A 51 14.84 10.90 4.64
C TYR A 51 14.02 10.16 5.71
N SER A 52 14.70 9.61 6.71
CA SER A 52 14.06 9.01 7.88
C SER A 52 13.77 10.10 8.91
N ARG A 53 12.49 10.35 9.16
CA ARG A 53 12.07 11.27 10.24
C ARG A 53 12.40 10.75 11.63
N LEU A 54 12.49 9.42 11.79
CA LEU A 54 12.78 8.77 13.09
C LEU A 54 14.25 8.81 13.45
N ASP A 55 15.12 8.80 12.45
CA ASP A 55 16.57 8.81 12.61
C ASP A 55 17.18 10.20 12.37
N GLU A 56 16.37 11.16 11.92
CA GLU A 56 16.80 12.50 11.49
C GLU A 56 17.97 12.44 10.49
N GLY A 57 17.87 11.53 9.51
CA GLY A 57 18.99 11.24 8.62
C GLY A 57 18.58 10.69 7.25
N TRP A 58 19.50 10.81 6.29
CA TRP A 58 19.32 10.34 4.92
C TRP A 58 19.84 8.91 4.74
N TYR A 59 19.10 8.15 3.95
CA TYR A 59 19.45 6.78 3.60
C TYR A 59 19.35 6.58 2.09
N VAL A 60 20.33 5.89 1.53
CA VAL A 60 20.35 5.43 0.15
C VAL A 60 19.87 3.98 0.11
N LEU A 61 18.77 3.75 -0.60
CA LEU A 61 18.29 2.42 -0.93
C LEU A 61 18.84 2.03 -2.30
N ILE A 62 19.37 0.83 -2.38
CA ILE A 62 19.82 0.26 -3.66
C ILE A 62 18.74 -0.66 -4.17
N ARG A 63 18.14 -0.31 -5.30
CA ARG A 63 17.12 -1.09 -5.99
C ARG A 63 17.75 -1.85 -7.14
N ASP A 64 17.53 -3.15 -7.21
CA ASP A 64 17.82 -3.93 -8.41
C ASP A 64 16.81 -3.60 -9.51
N ILE A 65 17.29 -3.22 -10.69
CA ILE A 65 16.42 -2.76 -11.78
C ILE A 65 15.62 -3.93 -12.37
N THR A 66 16.24 -5.11 -12.47
CA THR A 66 15.64 -6.30 -13.08
C THR A 66 14.48 -6.85 -12.24
N SER A 67 14.68 -6.96 -10.93
CA SER A 67 13.69 -7.51 -10.00
C SER A 67 12.81 -6.44 -9.34
N GLY A 68 13.21 -5.17 -9.40
CA GLY A 68 12.55 -4.08 -8.68
C GLY A 68 12.78 -4.08 -7.16
N CYS A 69 13.50 -5.07 -6.63
CA CYS A 69 13.68 -5.25 -5.19
C CYS A 69 14.75 -4.31 -4.60
N ILE A 70 14.51 -3.83 -3.39
CA ILE A 70 15.55 -3.21 -2.56
C ILE A 70 16.50 -4.29 -2.07
N VAL A 71 17.76 -4.18 -2.48
CA VAL A 71 18.82 -5.14 -2.15
C VAL A 71 19.64 -4.73 -0.94
N THR A 72 19.77 -3.43 -0.66
CA THR A 72 20.42 -2.94 0.56
C THR A 72 19.99 -1.53 0.93
N VAL A 73 20.26 -1.15 2.19
CA VAL A 73 20.00 0.17 2.78
C VAL A 73 21.30 0.69 3.38
N LEU A 74 21.72 1.88 2.96
CA LEU A 74 22.96 2.53 3.37
C LEU A 74 22.63 3.89 4.02
N PRO A 75 23.16 4.19 5.21
CA PRO A 75 23.26 5.57 5.67
C PRO A 75 24.04 6.41 4.65
N GLU A 76 23.76 7.70 4.57
CA GLU A 76 24.43 8.61 3.61
C GLU A 76 25.96 8.48 3.64
N ASN A 77 26.56 8.44 4.83
CA ASN A 77 28.01 8.33 5.01
C ASN A 77 28.62 7.00 4.56
N TYR A 78 27.81 5.98 4.27
CA TYR A 78 28.24 4.68 3.74
C TYR A 78 28.07 4.59 2.21
N HIS A 79 27.45 5.60 1.60
CA HIS A 79 27.29 5.67 0.16
C HIS A 79 28.57 6.19 -0.48
N ASP A 80 29.07 5.43 -1.46
CA ASP A 80 30.25 5.81 -2.22
C ASP A 80 29.90 6.96 -3.19
N SER A 81 30.30 8.17 -2.81
CA SER A 81 30.05 9.40 -3.56
C SER A 81 30.88 9.53 -4.83
N SER A 82 31.82 8.61 -5.09
CA SER A 82 32.65 8.63 -6.30
C SER A 82 31.85 8.42 -7.59
N PHE A 83 30.68 7.78 -7.51
CA PHE A 83 29.84 7.48 -8.68
C PHE A 83 28.59 8.35 -8.79
N ILE A 84 27.94 8.62 -7.65
CA ILE A 84 26.73 9.43 -7.59
C ILE A 84 26.91 10.34 -6.39
N LYS A 85 27.07 11.64 -6.65
CA LYS A 85 27.16 12.63 -5.58
C LYS A 85 25.75 13.02 -5.15
N ILE A 86 25.45 12.87 -3.86
CA ILE A 86 24.20 13.37 -3.28
C ILE A 86 24.37 14.87 -3.07
N ASN A 87 23.59 15.67 -3.78
CA ASN A 87 23.65 17.11 -3.66
C ASN A 87 22.66 17.62 -2.61
N GLU A 88 22.88 18.82 -2.09
CA GLU A 88 21.98 19.44 -1.11
C GLU A 88 20.55 19.63 -1.67
N SER A 89 20.39 19.78 -2.99
CA SER A 89 19.08 19.80 -3.64
C SER A 89 18.34 18.47 -3.51
N ASP A 90 19.06 17.34 -3.58
CA ASP A 90 18.48 16.01 -3.46
C ASP A 90 18.07 15.76 -2.00
N LYS A 91 18.93 16.15 -1.06
CA LYS A 91 18.63 16.09 0.37
C LYS A 91 17.41 16.90 0.76
N LYS A 92 17.36 18.15 0.29
CA LYS A 92 16.22 19.03 0.50
C LYS A 92 14.95 18.44 -0.10
N SER A 93 15.02 17.90 -1.32
CA SER A 93 13.87 17.25 -1.96
C SER A 93 13.39 16.01 -1.20
N ALA A 94 14.32 15.16 -0.72
CA ALA A 94 13.99 13.99 0.08
C ALA A 94 13.39 14.37 1.45
N TYR A 95 13.93 15.42 2.07
CA TYR A 95 13.39 16.01 3.30
C TYR A 95 11.96 16.54 3.07
N ASP A 96 11.77 17.36 2.05
CA ASP A 96 10.48 17.93 1.69
C ASP A 96 9.46 16.84 1.35
N LEU A 97 9.87 15.72 0.74
CA LEU A 97 9.02 14.55 0.49
C LEU A 97 8.63 13.84 1.79
N ALA A 98 9.56 13.65 2.73
CA ALA A 98 9.30 13.00 4.01
C ALA A 98 8.41 13.86 4.95
N PHE A 99 8.50 15.19 4.83
CA PHE A 99 7.69 16.15 5.57
C PHE A 99 6.51 16.70 4.79
N LYS A 100 6.30 16.25 3.55
CA LYS A 100 5.14 16.66 2.76
C LYS A 100 3.90 16.20 3.51
N VAL A 101 3.28 17.12 4.24
CA VAL A 101 1.93 16.97 4.76
C VAL A 101 1.03 16.93 3.53
N ARG A 102 0.91 15.76 2.92
CA ARG A 102 -0.18 15.53 1.98
C ARG A 102 -1.44 15.48 2.83
N ALA A 103 -2.45 16.25 2.42
CA ALA A 103 -3.80 16.21 2.96
C ALA A 103 -4.09 14.77 3.36
N LEU A 104 -4.49 14.54 4.62
CA LEU A 104 -4.96 13.23 5.06
C LEU A 104 -5.77 12.70 3.90
N ARG A 105 -5.29 11.66 3.20
CA ARG A 105 -6.22 10.86 2.40
C ARG A 105 -7.27 10.50 3.43
N PRO A 106 -8.54 10.92 3.24
CA PRO A 106 -9.54 10.69 4.26
C PRO A 106 -9.42 9.22 4.61
N GLU A 107 -9.24 8.89 5.89
CA GLU A 107 -9.15 7.48 6.27
C GLU A 107 -10.37 6.80 5.64
N LEU A 108 -10.15 5.81 4.76
CA LEU A 108 -11.23 5.24 3.97
C LEU A 108 -11.69 3.95 4.63
N ILE A 109 -12.99 3.84 4.82
CA ILE A 109 -13.63 2.54 5.00
C ILE A 109 -13.68 1.89 3.63
N SER A 110 -12.99 0.76 3.49
CA SER A 110 -13.03 -0.05 2.27
C SER A 110 -13.95 -1.25 2.46
N ILE A 111 -14.87 -1.46 1.53
CA ILE A 111 -15.76 -2.62 1.52
C ILE A 111 -15.35 -3.48 0.33
N ASN A 112 -14.86 -4.67 0.63
CA ASN A 112 -14.42 -5.63 -0.37
C ASN A 112 -15.41 -6.78 -0.42
N LEU A 113 -15.88 -7.12 -1.62
CA LEU A 113 -16.68 -8.31 -1.87
C LEU A 113 -15.74 -9.48 -2.16
N CYS A 114 -15.85 -10.52 -1.33
CA CYS A 114 -15.19 -11.80 -1.57
C CYS A 114 -16.18 -12.76 -2.20
N TYR A 115 -15.78 -13.40 -3.29
CA TYR A 115 -16.62 -14.27 -4.10
C TYR A 115 -15.81 -15.38 -4.74
N ASN A 116 -16.47 -16.44 -5.19
CA ASN A 116 -15.89 -17.38 -6.14
C ASN A 116 -16.32 -17.01 -7.56
N ASP A 117 -15.43 -17.11 -8.54
CA ASP A 117 -15.81 -17.05 -9.96
C ASP A 117 -16.51 -18.34 -10.41
N PHE A 118 -16.83 -18.43 -11.70
CA PHE A 118 -17.49 -19.59 -12.30
C PHE A 118 -16.66 -20.87 -12.16
N ASP A 119 -15.34 -20.76 -12.21
CA ASP A 119 -14.39 -21.88 -12.07
C ASP A 119 -14.15 -22.26 -10.59
N GLY A 120 -14.75 -21.53 -9.65
CA GLY A 120 -14.65 -21.77 -8.22
C GLY A 120 -13.44 -21.11 -7.55
N TYR A 121 -12.64 -20.32 -8.27
CA TYR A 121 -11.53 -19.58 -7.70
C TYR A 121 -11.99 -18.40 -6.88
N ARG A 122 -11.34 -18.18 -5.73
CA ARG A 122 -11.69 -17.13 -4.80
C ARG A 122 -11.04 -15.81 -5.17
N HIS A 123 -11.87 -14.77 -5.26
CA HIS A 123 -11.48 -13.40 -5.55
C HIS A 123 -11.92 -12.44 -4.44
N SER A 124 -11.27 -11.29 -4.38
CA SER A 124 -11.65 -10.18 -3.50
C SER A 124 -11.54 -8.88 -4.28
N LYS A 125 -12.64 -8.13 -4.39
CA LYS A 125 -12.67 -6.86 -5.12
C LYS A 125 -13.20 -5.74 -4.22
N ASN A 126 -12.53 -4.59 -4.24
CA ASN A 126 -13.06 -3.38 -3.60
C ASN A 126 -14.29 -2.91 -4.39
N ILE A 127 -15.43 -2.81 -3.71
CA ILE A 127 -16.69 -2.37 -4.31
C ILE A 127 -17.15 -1.01 -3.79
N TYR A 128 -16.64 -0.57 -2.63
CA TYR A 128 -16.84 0.78 -2.11
C TYR A 128 -15.61 1.26 -1.34
N SER A 129 -15.39 2.57 -1.43
CA SER A 129 -14.41 3.30 -0.63
C SER A 129 -15.09 4.57 -0.10
N ILE A 130 -15.22 4.69 1.23
CA ILE A 130 -15.98 5.75 1.88
C ILE A 130 -15.05 6.50 2.85
N PRO A 131 -14.90 7.83 2.74
CA PRO A 131 -14.27 8.64 3.77
C PRO A 131 -14.87 8.39 5.16
N ILE A 132 -14.04 8.07 6.16
CA ILE A 132 -14.46 7.94 7.56
C ILE A 132 -15.12 9.25 8.04
N SER A 133 -14.69 10.40 7.51
CA SER A 133 -15.33 11.69 7.77
C SER A 133 -16.80 11.77 7.35
N GLN A 134 -17.26 10.92 6.41
CA GLN A 134 -18.67 10.81 6.01
C GLN A 134 -19.46 9.84 6.88
N VAL A 135 -18.81 9.15 7.83
CA VAL A 135 -19.43 8.18 8.73
C VAL A 135 -19.39 8.72 10.15
N GLU A 136 -20.44 9.44 10.53
CA GLU A 136 -20.60 10.06 11.87
C GLU A 136 -21.01 9.06 12.96
N VAL A 137 -21.03 7.77 12.65
CA VAL A 137 -21.50 6.70 13.55
C VAL A 137 -20.36 5.77 13.93
N SER A 138 -20.49 5.09 15.07
CA SER A 138 -19.53 4.07 15.49
C SER A 138 -19.40 2.96 14.44
N GLN A 139 -18.26 2.24 14.45
CA GLN A 139 -18.03 1.12 13.55
C GLN A 139 -19.15 0.07 13.61
N GLU A 140 -19.63 -0.26 14.82
CA GLU A 140 -20.72 -1.22 14.99
C GLU A 140 -22.04 -0.71 14.40
N SER A 141 -22.36 0.58 14.58
CA SER A 141 -23.54 1.21 14.01
C SER A 141 -23.46 1.28 12.48
N PHE A 142 -22.28 1.57 11.93
CA PHE A 142 -22.04 1.55 10.49
C PHE A 142 -22.29 0.16 9.90
N LEU A 143 -21.78 -0.90 10.53
CA LEU A 143 -21.99 -2.29 10.08
C LEU A 143 -23.48 -2.71 10.12
N LYS A 144 -24.28 -2.10 10.98
CA LYS A 144 -25.74 -2.32 11.09
C LYS A 144 -26.57 -1.33 10.26
N SER A 145 -25.93 -0.42 9.54
CA SER A 145 -26.59 0.67 8.80
C SER A 145 -27.49 0.17 7.67
N LYS A 146 -28.45 1.00 7.27
CA LYS A 146 -29.30 0.76 6.10
C LYS A 146 -28.47 0.57 4.83
N PHE A 147 -27.37 1.31 4.69
CA PHE A 147 -26.44 1.19 3.57
C PHE A 147 -25.88 -0.23 3.44
N ILE A 148 -25.30 -0.79 4.50
CA ILE A 148 -24.76 -2.17 4.47
C ILE A 148 -25.86 -3.20 4.19
N LYS A 149 -27.05 -3.03 4.78
CA LYS A 149 -28.20 -3.93 4.53
C LYS A 149 -28.64 -3.90 3.06
N LEU A 150 -28.77 -2.72 2.47
CA LEU A 150 -29.14 -2.54 1.07
C LEU A 150 -28.06 -3.08 0.13
N LEU A 151 -26.79 -2.87 0.46
CA LEU A 151 -25.66 -3.40 -0.30
C LEU A 151 -25.72 -4.93 -0.35
N LYS A 152 -25.87 -5.59 0.81
CA LYS A 152 -26.03 -7.04 0.88
C LYS A 152 -27.23 -7.54 0.09
N ARG A 153 -28.34 -6.80 0.10
CA ARG A 153 -29.54 -7.15 -0.67
C ARG A 153 -29.28 -7.04 -2.17
N LYS A 154 -28.71 -5.93 -2.64
CA LYS A 154 -28.38 -5.71 -4.06
C LYS A 154 -27.45 -6.80 -4.61
N ILE A 155 -26.42 -7.18 -3.84
CA ILE A 155 -25.50 -8.27 -4.25
C ILE A 155 -26.25 -9.59 -4.43
N ARG A 156 -27.13 -9.95 -3.48
CA ARG A 156 -27.93 -11.19 -3.56
C ARG A 156 -28.91 -11.16 -4.74
N GLU A 157 -29.59 -10.05 -4.95
CA GLU A 157 -30.55 -9.87 -6.05
C GLU A 157 -29.86 -9.91 -7.42
N ASN A 158 -28.72 -9.23 -7.57
CA ASN A 158 -27.95 -9.25 -8.83
C ASN A 158 -27.42 -10.66 -9.11
N ASN A 159 -26.86 -11.34 -8.10
CA ASN A 159 -26.40 -12.71 -8.25
C ASN A 159 -27.55 -13.67 -8.67
N ALA A 160 -28.70 -13.59 -7.99
CA ALA A 160 -29.86 -14.43 -8.32
C ALA A 160 -30.40 -14.19 -9.75
N ARG A 161 -30.17 -13.01 -10.30
CA ARG A 161 -30.58 -12.64 -11.68
C ARG A 161 -29.49 -12.86 -12.72
N GLY A 162 -28.30 -13.35 -12.33
CA GLY A 162 -27.16 -13.48 -13.23
C GLY A 162 -26.70 -12.15 -13.79
N LEU A 163 -26.82 -11.06 -13.02
CA LEU A 163 -26.44 -9.71 -13.43
C LEU A 163 -25.09 -9.33 -12.83
N PHE A 164 -24.40 -8.42 -13.52
CA PHE A 164 -23.22 -7.74 -13.00
C PHE A 164 -23.56 -7.05 -11.67
N PHE A 165 -22.59 -7.00 -10.76
CA PHE A 165 -22.74 -6.16 -9.57
C PHE A 165 -22.68 -4.66 -9.95
N ASP A 166 -21.80 -4.34 -10.91
CA ASP A 166 -21.58 -3.07 -11.58
C ASP A 166 -20.87 -3.36 -12.92
N GLU A 167 -21.16 -2.59 -13.97
CA GLU A 167 -20.76 -2.80 -15.38
C GLU A 167 -19.24 -2.95 -15.57
N HIS A 168 -18.45 -2.56 -14.57
CA HIS A 168 -16.98 -2.58 -14.62
C HIS A 168 -16.31 -3.38 -13.50
N THR A 169 -17.07 -4.04 -12.61
CA THR A 169 -16.48 -4.47 -11.32
C THR A 169 -16.43 -5.99 -11.13
N ILE A 170 -17.49 -6.75 -11.45
CA ILE A 170 -17.54 -8.22 -11.28
C ILE A 170 -18.45 -8.83 -12.36
N GLU A 171 -17.92 -9.79 -13.12
CA GLU A 171 -18.66 -10.55 -14.15
C GLU A 171 -19.78 -11.41 -13.56
N PRO A 172 -20.88 -11.67 -14.29
CA PRO A 172 -21.94 -12.58 -13.88
C PRO A 172 -21.45 -13.99 -13.58
N GLY A 173 -22.22 -14.73 -12.77
CA GLY A 173 -21.88 -16.11 -12.41
C GLY A 173 -20.93 -16.25 -11.22
N TYR A 174 -20.62 -15.15 -10.53
CA TYR A 174 -19.89 -15.19 -9.27
C TYR A 174 -20.75 -15.68 -8.11
N THR A 175 -20.17 -16.44 -7.18
CA THR A 175 -20.84 -16.81 -5.92
C THR A 175 -20.35 -15.90 -4.79
N PRO A 176 -21.17 -14.96 -4.28
CA PRO A 176 -20.79 -14.10 -3.17
C PRO A 176 -20.62 -14.90 -1.88
N LEU A 177 -19.52 -14.67 -1.17
CA LEU A 177 -19.21 -15.36 0.09
C LEU A 177 -19.44 -14.44 1.30
N PHE A 178 -18.77 -13.28 1.32
CA PHE A 178 -18.86 -12.30 2.39
C PHE A 178 -18.37 -10.92 1.95
N LEU A 179 -18.70 -9.90 2.74
CA LEU A 179 -18.08 -8.58 2.68
C LEU A 179 -16.97 -8.48 3.73
N ASN A 180 -15.80 -7.97 3.34
CA ASN A 180 -14.75 -7.55 4.25
C ASN A 180 -14.76 -6.01 4.35
N VAL A 181 -15.25 -5.50 5.47
CA VAL A 181 -15.31 -4.07 5.79
C VAL A 181 -14.08 -3.70 6.60
N ARG A 182 -13.15 -2.96 6.00
CA ARG A 182 -11.88 -2.56 6.62
C ARG A 182 -11.91 -1.06 6.92
N PHE A 183 -11.68 -0.72 8.18
CA PHE A 183 -11.64 0.66 8.71
C PHE A 183 -10.20 1.18 8.83
N SER A 184 -9.23 0.29 9.01
CA SER A 184 -7.78 0.58 8.98
C SER A 184 -7.02 -0.70 8.61
N PRO A 185 -5.69 -0.68 8.36
CA PRO A 185 -4.92 -1.89 8.04
C PRO A 185 -5.15 -3.04 9.03
N ASP A 186 -5.30 -2.74 10.32
CA ASP A 186 -5.44 -3.72 11.39
C ASP A 186 -6.88 -3.91 11.89
N LYS A 187 -7.84 -3.09 11.44
CA LYS A 187 -9.24 -3.13 11.89
C LYS A 187 -10.19 -3.46 10.76
N TYR A 188 -10.77 -4.66 10.78
CA TYR A 188 -11.75 -5.10 9.80
C TYR A 188 -12.83 -6.02 10.39
N LYS A 189 -13.95 -6.16 9.68
CA LYS A 189 -15.04 -7.09 10.00
C LYS A 189 -15.55 -7.81 8.76
N ILE A 190 -15.81 -9.10 8.94
CA ILE A 190 -16.39 -9.98 7.92
C ILE A 190 -17.90 -10.05 8.13
N LEU A 191 -18.66 -9.81 7.06
CA LEU A 191 -20.11 -9.90 7.02
C LEU A 191 -20.55 -10.93 5.98
N TYR A 192 -21.01 -12.09 6.42
CA TYR A 192 -21.55 -13.14 5.54
C TYR A 192 -22.90 -12.72 4.95
N PHE A 193 -23.24 -13.21 3.75
CA PHE A 193 -24.46 -12.84 3.03
C PHE A 193 -25.74 -13.38 3.64
#